data_AF-A0A7Y5YFL1-F1
#
_entry.id   AF-A0A7Y5YFL1-F1
#
_cell.length_a   1.000
_cell.length_b   1.000
_cell.length_c   1.000
_cell.angle_alpha   90.00
_cell.angle_beta   90.00
_cell.angle_gamma   90.00
#
_symmetry.space_group_name_H-M   'P 1'
#
loop_
_entity.id
_entity.type
_entity.pdbx_description
1 polymer ?
#
loop_
_entity_poly.entity_id
_entity_poly.type
_entity_poly.pdbx_seq_one_letter_code
_entity_poly.pdbx_strand_id
1 'polypeptide(L)'
;MNSSTGQARVTLLRWLEDETFYSLCCRQHHFLAHLKTSDTLAWLFGVDHCAITHDFPCNLDALNSQARAAWGDPMSIINEHTILPVFFPFQAEEQISAVVQTMKNHQIGSIKYRMGLLTGRFGAEHPLKACTGCMATDRANFGVAYWHLRHQYPGVILCPTHGLMLRESTVNRQWSGSFQWALPSEEFLAESTEPMPSNVAKKALCQLGSGVLDLATYGISKRFNPVTVRSVYKEALVKLECFKPKKEGAAISFAEFSSQLQPYPPFTSLPTTAQRAESFIDQLTRTPRGHCHPLKHLTFISWLFGRLDTFVEAYDRLDHSSNRASQIEHKSIAKAVVVDDSMNGEVAGSPPLRKPKKLKPPVRIAILECLRSGESKDLICSQFGLSICTVNRLLRSEPAVLKSWTDRQQAVLLREHRKQWLAVVESQPGASAKSVRHLIPKIYAWLYRNDREWLLLQSGNLPSGRQGNYSNVDWDERDSKLVKLVRDMFTKAFFTEGKLKIEKPKIFSQIPLLSCSLEQRGHYLKTRELISEVVRMRKV
;
A
#
# COMPACT_ATOMS: atom_id res chain seq x y z
N MET A 1 -16.37 -23.75 56.14
CA MET A 1 -15.34 -22.72 55.88
C MET A 1 -15.55 -22.22 54.47
N ASN A 2 -16.26 -21.10 54.29
CA ASN A 2 -16.44 -20.49 52.97
C ASN A 2 -15.36 -19.41 52.79
N SER A 3 -14.28 -19.74 52.09
CA SER A 3 -13.29 -18.75 51.65
C SER A 3 -13.87 -17.96 50.47
N SER A 4 -14.78 -17.02 50.76
CA SER A 4 -15.20 -15.99 49.83
C SER A 4 -14.01 -15.08 49.53
N THR A 5 -13.23 -15.43 48.52
CA THR A 5 -12.21 -14.55 47.94
C THR A 5 -12.91 -13.32 47.41
N GLY A 6 -12.82 -12.22 48.15
CA GLY A 6 -13.35 -10.93 47.72
C GLY A 6 -12.67 -10.53 46.42
N GLN A 7 -13.39 -10.64 45.30
CA GLN A 7 -12.97 -9.99 44.06
C GLN A 7 -12.89 -8.50 44.33
N ALA A 8 -11.66 -7.98 44.46
CA ALA A 8 -11.41 -6.56 44.56
C ALA A 8 -12.13 -5.88 43.38
N ARG A 9 -13.00 -4.92 43.66
CA ARG A 9 -13.73 -4.18 42.62
C ARG A 9 -12.71 -3.43 41.77
N VAL A 10 -12.42 -3.99 40.60
CA VAL A 10 -11.59 -3.35 39.57
C VAL A 10 -12.33 -2.08 39.11
N THR A 11 -11.69 -0.94 39.35
CA THR A 11 -12.17 0.35 38.86
C THR A 11 -11.53 0.62 37.50
N LEU A 12 -12.35 0.59 36.46
CA LEU A 12 -11.99 0.96 35.10
C LEU A 12 -12.42 2.39 34.83
N LEU A 13 -11.51 3.19 34.27
CA LEU A 13 -11.84 4.53 33.80
C LEU A 13 -12.77 4.46 32.59
N ARG A 14 -13.62 5.49 32.46
CA ARG A 14 -14.45 5.69 31.27
C ARG A 14 -13.69 6.49 30.22
N TRP A 15 -14.07 6.29 28.97
CA TRP A 15 -13.72 7.11 27.82
C TRP A 15 -14.00 8.60 28.08
N LEU A 16 -13.10 9.47 27.64
CA LEU A 16 -13.43 10.87 27.33
C LEU A 16 -13.85 11.04 25.86
N GLU A 17 -14.45 12.19 25.53
CA GLU A 17 -14.85 12.51 24.15
C GLU A 17 -13.62 12.49 23.23
N ASP A 18 -13.72 11.84 22.07
CA ASP A 18 -12.62 11.80 21.09
C ASP A 18 -11.30 11.26 21.67
N GLU A 19 -11.34 10.44 22.72
CA GLU A 19 -10.15 9.83 23.31
C GLU A 19 -9.62 8.65 22.47
N THR A 20 -8.30 8.59 22.24
CA THR A 20 -7.66 7.38 21.67
C THR A 20 -7.58 6.23 22.67
N PHE A 21 -7.64 4.99 22.19
CA PHE A 21 -7.45 3.79 23.04
C PHE A 21 -6.11 3.80 23.79
N TYR A 22 -5.06 4.31 23.14
CA TYR A 22 -3.75 4.51 23.77
C TYR A 22 -3.83 5.46 24.99
N SER A 23 -4.53 6.59 24.86
CA SER A 23 -4.72 7.56 25.94
C SER A 23 -5.51 7.01 27.12
N LEU A 24 -6.58 6.26 26.86
CA LEU A 24 -7.34 5.59 27.91
C LEU A 24 -6.45 4.61 28.70
N CYS A 25 -5.62 3.85 27.99
CA CYS A 25 -4.65 2.95 28.62
C CYS A 25 -3.56 3.71 29.39
N CYS A 26 -3.08 4.88 28.92
CA CYS A 26 -2.21 5.77 29.71
C CYS A 26 -2.90 6.22 31.01
N ARG A 27 -4.14 6.72 30.94
CA ARG A 27 -4.91 7.14 32.12
C ARG A 27 -5.10 5.98 33.10
N GLN A 28 -5.44 4.80 32.60
CA GLN A 28 -5.61 3.60 33.43
C GLN A 28 -4.28 3.18 34.09
N HIS A 29 -3.16 3.26 33.37
CA HIS A 29 -1.81 3.03 33.92
C HIS A 29 -1.50 3.96 35.10
N HIS A 30 -1.71 5.27 34.91
CA HIS A 30 -1.51 6.27 35.96
C HIS A 30 -2.47 6.06 37.14
N PHE A 31 -3.73 5.72 36.89
CA PHE A 31 -4.74 5.46 37.93
C PHE A 31 -4.44 4.21 38.77
N LEU A 32 -3.89 3.15 38.15
CA LEU A 32 -3.44 1.95 38.86
C LEU A 32 -2.11 2.15 39.59
N ALA A 33 -1.43 3.29 39.41
CA ALA A 33 -0.12 3.62 39.99
C ALA A 33 0.97 2.55 39.76
N HIS A 34 0.87 1.79 38.66
CA HIS A 34 1.86 0.78 38.30
C HIS A 34 3.18 1.44 37.90
N LEU A 35 4.30 0.97 38.45
CA LEU A 35 5.63 1.53 38.15
C LEU A 35 6.19 1.10 36.80
N LYS A 36 5.74 -0.05 36.26
CA LYS A 36 6.19 -0.56 34.96
C LYS A 36 5.03 -0.67 33.97
N THR A 37 5.36 -0.46 32.71
CA THR A 37 4.43 -0.63 31.58
C THR A 37 3.99 -2.09 31.43
N SER A 38 4.90 -3.04 31.71
CA SER A 38 4.64 -4.49 31.74
C SER A 38 3.50 -4.88 32.67
N ASP A 39 3.42 -4.27 33.84
CA ASP A 39 2.49 -4.69 34.89
C ASP A 39 1.05 -4.31 34.53
N THR A 40 0.90 -3.21 33.78
CA THR A 40 -0.39 -2.78 33.22
C THR A 40 -0.77 -3.56 31.97
N LEU A 41 0.21 -3.89 31.12
CA LEU A 41 -0.02 -4.76 29.97
C LEU A 41 -0.43 -6.17 30.41
N ALA A 42 0.22 -6.72 31.44
CA ALA A 42 -0.14 -8.00 32.05
C ALA A 42 -1.53 -7.97 32.69
N TRP A 43 -1.92 -6.86 33.31
CA TRP A 43 -3.27 -6.65 33.85
C TRP A 43 -4.34 -6.54 32.76
N LEU A 44 -4.04 -5.90 31.63
CA LEU A 44 -4.97 -5.73 30.50
C LEU A 44 -5.11 -6.98 29.61
N PHE A 45 -4.00 -7.65 29.29
CA PHE A 45 -3.91 -8.68 28.24
C PHE A 45 -3.43 -10.05 28.74
N GLY A 46 -3.10 -10.18 30.03
CA GLY A 46 -2.53 -11.41 30.58
C GLY A 46 -1.02 -11.54 30.33
N VAL A 47 -0.49 -12.72 30.65
CA VAL A 47 0.98 -12.95 30.74
C VAL A 47 1.67 -12.73 29.38
N ASP A 48 1.09 -13.21 28.28
CA ASP A 48 1.63 -13.13 26.91
C ASP A 48 1.35 -11.77 26.23
N HIS A 49 1.60 -10.68 26.93
CA HIS A 49 1.31 -9.33 26.46
C HIS A 49 2.30 -8.83 25.40
N CYS A 50 1.75 -8.15 24.38
CA CYS A 50 2.54 -7.40 23.40
C CYS A 50 2.66 -5.92 23.81
N ALA A 51 3.73 -5.26 23.38
CA ALA A 51 3.81 -3.80 23.49
C ALA A 51 2.77 -3.16 22.56
N ILE A 52 1.87 -2.36 23.13
CA ILE A 52 0.94 -1.54 22.35
C ILE A 52 1.73 -0.49 21.58
N THR A 53 1.36 -0.24 20.32
CA THR A 53 1.77 1.00 19.62
C THR A 53 0.58 1.94 19.62
N HIS A 54 0.84 3.25 19.73
CA HIS A 54 -0.23 4.25 19.78
C HIS A 54 -0.98 4.41 18.45
N ASP A 55 -0.34 4.10 17.32
CA ASP A 55 -0.97 4.11 15.98
C ASP A 55 -1.97 2.96 15.81
N PHE A 56 -1.51 1.74 16.07
CA PHE A 56 -2.19 0.49 15.74
C PHE A 56 -2.00 -0.47 16.93
N PRO A 57 -2.91 -0.48 17.92
CA PRO A 57 -2.89 -1.49 18.97
C PRO A 57 -3.01 -2.90 18.37
N CYS A 58 -2.37 -3.86 19.02
CA CYS A 58 -2.45 -5.28 18.69
C CYS A 58 -3.02 -6.07 19.88
N ASN A 59 -3.35 -7.34 19.65
CA ASN A 59 -3.87 -8.25 20.64
C ASN A 59 -5.20 -7.84 21.33
N LEU A 60 -6.05 -7.07 20.64
CA LEU A 60 -7.28 -6.56 21.24
C LEU A 60 -8.28 -7.65 21.68
N ASP A 61 -8.27 -8.86 21.09
CA ASP A 61 -9.14 -9.94 21.55
C ASP A 61 -8.70 -10.55 22.90
N ALA A 62 -7.45 -10.35 23.33
CA ALA A 62 -6.96 -10.75 24.65
C ALA A 62 -7.27 -9.73 25.77
N LEU A 63 -7.97 -8.63 25.47
CA LEU A 63 -8.44 -7.71 26.50
C LEU A 63 -9.28 -8.45 27.55
N ASN A 64 -8.94 -8.25 28.82
CA ASN A 64 -9.65 -8.87 29.93
C ASN A 64 -11.15 -8.55 29.90
N SER A 65 -11.98 -9.46 30.40
CA SER A 65 -13.45 -9.39 30.25
C SER A 65 -14.07 -8.14 30.89
N GLN A 66 -13.45 -7.58 31.94
CA GLN A 66 -13.90 -6.38 32.61
C GLN A 66 -13.62 -5.14 31.76
N ALA A 67 -12.41 -5.03 31.20
CA ALA A 67 -12.03 -3.97 30.26
C ALA A 67 -12.91 -4.02 29.01
N ARG A 68 -13.14 -5.20 28.43
CA ARG A 68 -14.04 -5.38 27.27
C ARG A 68 -15.49 -4.99 27.59
N ALA A 69 -15.97 -5.22 28.81
CA ALA A 69 -17.30 -4.78 29.25
C ALA A 69 -17.40 -3.27 29.50
N ALA A 70 -16.31 -2.61 29.91
CA ALA A 70 -16.29 -1.17 30.20
C ALA A 70 -15.95 -0.30 28.98
N TRP A 71 -15.13 -0.81 28.06
CA TRP A 71 -14.53 -0.04 26.95
C TRP A 71 -15.06 -0.42 25.57
N GLY A 72 -15.80 -1.53 25.46
CA GLY A 72 -16.36 -2.02 24.21
C GLY A 72 -15.61 -3.21 23.63
N ASP A 73 -16.10 -3.73 22.51
CA ASP A 73 -15.48 -4.84 21.80
C ASP A 73 -14.33 -4.35 20.90
N PRO A 74 -13.41 -5.24 20.47
CA PRO A 74 -12.30 -4.87 19.60
C PRO A 74 -12.69 -4.14 18.30
N MET A 75 -13.88 -4.37 17.73
CA MET A 75 -14.35 -3.61 16.57
C MET A 75 -14.75 -2.19 16.92
N SER A 76 -15.50 -1.95 18.01
CA SER A 76 -15.82 -0.59 18.45
C SER A 76 -14.55 0.20 18.77
N ILE A 77 -13.60 -0.42 19.50
CA ILE A 77 -12.29 0.19 19.80
C ILE A 77 -11.54 0.58 18.52
N ILE A 78 -11.46 -0.32 17.53
CA ILE A 78 -10.81 -0.04 16.24
C ILE A 78 -11.51 1.12 15.50
N ASN A 79 -12.85 1.11 15.45
CA ASN A 79 -13.64 2.04 14.64
C ASN A 79 -13.78 3.44 15.27
N GLU A 80 -13.77 3.55 16.60
CA GLU A 80 -14.11 4.79 17.31
C GLU A 80 -12.90 5.40 18.03
N HIS A 81 -11.85 4.60 18.32
CA HIS A 81 -10.73 5.01 19.18
C HIS A 81 -9.33 4.77 18.57
N THR A 82 -9.25 4.48 17.26
CA THR A 82 -7.98 4.39 16.51
C THR A 82 -8.02 5.16 15.20
N ILE A 83 -6.85 5.44 14.62
CA ILE A 83 -6.74 6.12 13.32
C ILE A 83 -7.15 5.25 12.12
N LEU A 84 -7.37 3.93 12.31
CA LEU A 84 -7.53 3.00 11.19
C LEU A 84 -8.68 3.33 10.19
N PRO A 85 -9.86 3.82 10.62
CA PRO A 85 -10.98 4.10 9.72
C PRO A 85 -10.67 5.07 8.57
N VAL A 86 -9.75 6.02 8.75
CA VAL A 86 -9.35 6.98 7.69
C VAL A 86 -8.77 6.29 6.45
N PHE A 87 -8.24 5.07 6.62
CA PHE A 87 -7.65 4.31 5.54
C PHE A 87 -8.66 3.44 4.80
N PHE A 88 -9.79 3.08 5.43
CA PHE A 88 -10.77 2.14 4.88
C PHE A 88 -11.41 2.55 3.53
N PRO A 89 -11.79 3.82 3.26
CA PRO A 89 -12.56 4.17 2.06
C PRO A 89 -11.93 3.83 0.71
N PHE A 90 -10.60 3.70 0.64
CA PHE A 90 -9.85 3.41 -0.60
C PHE A 90 -9.15 2.03 -0.59
N GLN A 91 -9.51 1.16 0.34
CA GLN A 91 -8.95 -0.18 0.50
C GLN A 91 -9.96 -1.26 0.11
N ALA A 92 -9.47 -2.45 -0.24
CA ALA A 92 -10.31 -3.61 -0.52
C ALA A 92 -10.72 -4.31 0.78
N GLU A 93 -11.90 -4.93 0.80
CA GLU A 93 -12.50 -5.50 2.01
C GLU A 93 -11.66 -6.65 2.59
N GLU A 94 -10.96 -7.40 1.74
CA GLU A 94 -10.04 -8.46 2.14
C GLU A 94 -8.82 -7.91 2.89
N GLN A 95 -8.32 -6.73 2.49
CA GLN A 95 -7.19 -6.06 3.16
C GLN A 95 -7.62 -5.46 4.50
N ILE A 96 -8.80 -4.84 4.54
CA ILE A 96 -9.41 -4.33 5.77
C ILE A 96 -9.58 -5.47 6.77
N SER A 97 -10.21 -6.57 6.33
CA SER A 97 -10.39 -7.78 7.13
C SER A 97 -9.06 -8.33 7.64
N ALA A 98 -8.06 -8.48 6.77
CA ALA A 98 -6.74 -8.97 7.16
C ALA A 98 -6.03 -8.07 8.20
N VAL A 99 -6.20 -6.75 8.11
CA VAL A 99 -5.57 -5.79 9.03
C VAL A 99 -6.31 -5.73 10.37
N VAL A 100 -7.64 -5.73 10.36
CA VAL A 100 -8.48 -5.88 11.57
C VAL A 100 -8.12 -7.18 12.31
N GLN A 101 -8.00 -8.30 11.59
CA GLN A 101 -7.55 -9.57 12.18
C GLN A 101 -6.11 -9.51 12.69
N THR A 102 -5.23 -8.70 12.08
CA THR A 102 -3.87 -8.48 12.60
C THR A 102 -3.88 -7.68 13.91
N MET A 103 -4.77 -6.69 14.06
CA MET A 103 -4.92 -5.90 15.31
C MET A 103 -5.62 -6.66 16.44
N LYS A 104 -6.49 -7.63 16.10
CA LYS A 104 -7.13 -8.51 17.07
C LYS A 104 -6.17 -9.53 17.69
N ASN A 105 -5.24 -10.05 16.90
CA ASN A 105 -4.33 -11.14 17.27
C ASN A 105 -2.95 -10.65 17.78
N HIS A 106 -2.16 -11.58 18.33
CA HIS A 106 -0.80 -11.33 18.85
C HIS A 106 0.26 -11.01 17.78
N GLN A 107 -0.04 -11.20 16.49
CA GLN A 107 0.99 -11.28 15.45
C GLN A 107 1.26 -9.91 14.81
N ILE A 108 2.32 -9.22 15.28
CA ILE A 108 2.81 -7.96 14.70
C ILE A 108 3.54 -8.23 13.37
N GLY A 109 2.77 -8.59 12.34
CA GLY A 109 3.18 -8.34 10.96
C GLY A 109 3.24 -6.84 10.71
N SER A 110 3.99 -6.39 9.70
CA SER A 110 4.08 -4.96 9.37
C SER A 110 2.76 -4.43 8.78
N ILE A 111 1.81 -4.08 9.64
CA ILE A 111 0.54 -3.41 9.29
C ILE A 111 0.82 -2.19 8.41
N LYS A 112 1.87 -1.43 8.72
CA LYS A 112 2.35 -0.28 7.93
C LYS A 112 2.79 -0.62 6.49
N TYR A 113 3.19 -1.87 6.23
CA TYR A 113 3.48 -2.37 4.89
C TYR A 113 2.21 -2.88 4.20
N ARG A 114 1.36 -3.67 4.90
CA ARG A 114 0.08 -4.19 4.39
C ARG A 114 -0.89 -3.09 3.97
N MET A 115 -0.99 -2.02 4.75
CA MET A 115 -1.83 -0.84 4.45
C MET A 115 -1.24 0.11 3.38
N GLY A 116 -0.07 -0.21 2.81
CA GLY A 116 0.58 0.61 1.79
C GLY A 116 1.14 1.95 2.29
N LEU A 117 1.18 2.21 3.61
CA LEU A 117 1.64 3.47 4.20
C LEU A 117 3.07 3.81 3.74
N LEU A 118 3.94 2.81 3.73
CA LEU A 118 5.33 2.91 3.24
C LEU A 118 5.44 3.27 1.74
N THR A 119 4.43 2.95 0.92
CA THR A 119 4.46 3.20 -0.54
C THR A 119 3.91 4.58 -0.92
N GLY A 120 3.28 5.29 0.01
CA GLY A 120 2.67 6.60 -0.22
C GLY A 120 3.65 7.77 -0.39
N ARG A 121 4.88 7.65 0.16
CA ARG A 121 5.85 8.74 0.42
C ARG A 121 5.42 9.79 1.46
N PHE A 122 4.42 9.48 2.29
CA PHE A 122 3.95 10.33 3.40
C PHE A 122 4.62 10.02 4.76
N GLY A 123 5.78 9.34 4.73
CA GLY A 123 6.46 8.85 5.94
C GLY A 123 5.89 7.52 6.48
N ALA A 124 6.70 6.84 7.30
CA ALA A 124 6.32 5.63 8.05
C ALA A 124 5.96 5.95 9.52
N GLU A 125 6.43 7.11 9.98
CA GLU A 125 6.25 7.63 11.31
C GLU A 125 4.91 8.34 11.44
N HIS A 126 4.35 8.23 12.63
CA HIS A 126 3.10 8.86 13.00
C HIS A 126 3.26 9.29 14.46
N PRO A 127 3.93 10.43 14.70
CA PRO A 127 4.16 10.91 16.05
C PRO A 127 2.83 11.33 16.70
N LEU A 128 2.71 11.10 18.01
CA LEU A 128 1.59 11.61 18.79
C LEU A 128 1.54 13.14 18.68
N LYS A 129 0.34 13.69 18.48
CA LYS A 129 0.10 15.13 18.28
C LYS A 129 -0.85 15.69 19.33
N ALA A 130 -0.55 16.86 19.87
CA ALA A 130 -1.43 17.57 20.80
C ALA A 130 -1.55 19.07 20.50
N CYS A 131 -2.64 19.67 20.99
CA CYS A 131 -2.88 21.10 20.98
C CYS A 131 -2.81 21.63 22.41
N THR A 132 -2.00 22.65 22.66
CA THR A 132 -1.89 23.29 23.99
C THR A 132 -3.23 23.90 24.45
N GLY A 133 -4.04 24.41 23.52
CA GLY A 133 -5.40 24.88 23.80
C GLY A 133 -6.32 23.78 24.33
N CYS A 134 -6.35 22.62 23.65
CA CYS A 134 -7.08 21.44 24.16
C CYS A 134 -6.56 21.00 25.52
N MET A 135 -5.24 20.84 25.68
CA MET A 135 -4.65 20.41 26.95
C MET A 135 -5.02 21.31 28.12
N ALA A 136 -5.14 22.63 27.90
CA ALA A 136 -5.64 23.57 28.92
C ALA A 136 -7.13 23.33 29.23
N THR A 137 -7.97 23.18 28.21
CA THR A 137 -9.41 22.86 28.35
C THR A 137 -9.64 21.51 29.04
N ASP A 138 -8.86 20.49 28.69
CA ASP A 138 -8.96 19.13 29.25
C ASP A 138 -8.60 19.12 30.74
N ARG A 139 -7.54 19.84 31.12
CA ARG A 139 -7.16 20.01 32.53
C ARG A 139 -8.24 20.76 33.32
N ALA A 140 -8.87 21.78 32.72
CA ALA A 140 -9.96 22.52 33.37
C ALA A 140 -11.24 21.67 33.54
N ASN A 141 -11.60 20.85 32.56
CA ASN A 141 -12.86 20.10 32.54
C ASN A 141 -12.76 18.72 33.22
N PHE A 142 -11.62 18.03 33.07
CA PHE A 142 -11.43 16.63 33.47
C PHE A 142 -10.24 16.42 34.43
N GLY A 143 -9.50 17.48 34.78
CA GLY A 143 -8.31 17.41 35.63
C GLY A 143 -7.07 16.83 34.95
N VAL A 144 -7.16 16.36 33.70
CA VAL A 144 -6.08 15.67 32.99
C VAL A 144 -6.17 15.90 31.47
N ALA A 145 -5.04 16.20 30.84
CA ALA A 145 -4.94 16.27 29.39
C ALA A 145 -4.76 14.87 28.78
N TYR A 146 -5.32 14.63 27.60
CA TYR A 146 -5.42 13.30 27.01
C TYR A 146 -5.22 13.33 25.48
N TRP A 147 -4.86 12.20 24.85
CA TRP A 147 -4.59 12.19 23.41
C TRP A 147 -5.89 12.04 22.61
N HIS A 148 -6.38 13.18 22.13
CA HIS A 148 -7.46 13.31 21.16
C HIS A 148 -7.20 12.55 19.84
N LEU A 149 -8.16 11.75 19.39
CA LEU A 149 -8.11 11.02 18.12
C LEU A 149 -8.11 11.97 16.92
N ARG A 150 -8.93 13.04 16.93
CA ARG A 150 -8.95 14.06 15.87
C ARG A 150 -7.58 14.69 15.61
N HIS A 151 -6.72 14.77 16.62
CA HIS A 151 -5.35 15.26 16.45
C HIS A 151 -4.40 14.23 15.85
N GLN A 152 -4.63 12.93 16.04
CA GLN A 152 -3.69 11.91 15.59
C GLN A 152 -3.74 11.74 14.06
N TYR A 153 -4.93 11.70 13.46
CA TYR A 153 -5.09 11.38 12.03
C TYR A 153 -4.03 12.02 11.10
N PRO A 154 -3.52 11.25 10.13
CA PRO A 154 -2.47 11.73 9.24
C PRO A 154 -2.99 12.92 8.43
N GLY A 155 -2.16 13.94 8.24
CA GLY A 155 -2.54 15.16 7.51
C GLY A 155 -3.32 16.21 8.31
N VAL A 156 -3.82 15.89 9.51
CA VAL A 156 -4.28 16.92 10.46
C VAL A 156 -3.06 17.57 11.09
N ILE A 157 -2.79 18.82 10.71
CA ILE A 157 -1.67 19.66 11.18
C ILE A 157 -2.17 20.78 12.10
N LEU A 158 -3.39 21.25 11.88
CA LEU A 158 -4.05 22.27 12.69
C LEU A 158 -5.11 21.61 13.56
N CYS A 159 -5.21 22.02 14.83
CA CYS A 159 -6.25 21.61 15.75
C CYS A 159 -7.63 22.01 15.17
N PRO A 160 -8.58 21.06 14.99
CA PRO A 160 -9.91 21.37 14.47
C PRO A 160 -10.71 22.33 15.37
N THR A 161 -10.47 22.28 16.68
CA THR A 161 -11.18 23.09 17.68
C THR A 161 -10.58 24.50 17.82
N HIS A 162 -9.25 24.61 17.90
CA HIS A 162 -8.55 25.87 18.24
C HIS A 162 -7.87 26.56 17.05
N GLY A 163 -7.72 25.88 15.90
CA GLY A 163 -7.00 26.42 14.74
C GLY A 163 -5.50 26.68 14.97
N LEU A 164 -4.95 26.17 16.08
CA LEU A 164 -3.53 26.20 16.46
C LEU A 164 -2.77 25.06 15.78
N MET A 165 -1.49 25.24 15.50
CA MET A 165 -0.63 24.17 14.99
C MET A 165 -0.42 23.08 16.05
N LEU A 166 -0.62 21.82 15.67
CA LEU A 166 -0.40 20.68 16.54
C LEU A 166 1.10 20.47 16.74
N ARG A 167 1.50 20.25 18.00
CA ARG A 167 2.88 19.91 18.35
C ARG A 167 3.03 18.40 18.44
N GLU A 168 4.15 17.90 17.93
CA GLU A 168 4.48 16.47 17.99
C GLU A 168 5.14 16.11 19.32
N SER A 169 4.86 14.91 19.84
CA SER A 169 5.57 14.35 20.98
C SER A 169 7.02 13.98 20.62
N THR A 170 7.92 14.16 21.57
CA THR A 170 9.31 13.68 21.54
C THR A 170 9.44 12.26 22.11
N VAL A 171 8.45 11.82 22.90
CA VAL A 171 8.36 10.48 23.51
C VAL A 171 7.65 9.51 22.56
N ASN A 172 7.93 8.21 22.67
CA ASN A 172 7.38 7.13 21.84
C ASN A 172 7.66 7.23 20.33
N ARG A 173 8.68 8.01 19.95
CA ARG A 173 9.29 7.90 18.63
C ARG A 173 10.06 6.59 18.51
N GLN A 174 10.27 6.10 17.29
CA GLN A 174 10.96 4.83 17.01
C GLN A 174 12.39 4.72 17.60
N TRP A 175 12.95 5.84 18.08
CA TRP A 175 14.34 5.97 18.53
C TRP A 175 14.46 6.36 20.00
N SER A 176 13.34 6.50 20.75
CA SER A 176 13.37 6.84 22.19
C SER A 176 13.88 5.71 23.08
N GLY A 177 14.14 4.51 22.52
CA GLY A 177 14.75 3.36 23.21
C GLY A 177 13.88 2.67 24.26
N SER A 178 12.80 3.32 24.71
CA SER A 178 11.76 2.76 25.56
C SER A 178 10.40 3.30 25.12
N PHE A 179 9.39 2.42 25.13
CA PHE A 179 7.99 2.79 25.00
C PHE A 179 7.43 3.10 26.39
N GLN A 180 6.80 4.26 26.54
CA GLN A 180 6.30 4.79 27.79
C GLN A 180 4.79 5.05 27.66
N TRP A 181 4.02 4.74 28.70
CA TRP A 181 2.63 5.18 28.82
C TRP A 181 2.64 6.66 29.24
N ALA A 182 2.66 7.56 28.26
CA ALA A 182 2.77 9.00 28.50
C ALA A 182 1.48 9.72 28.10
N LEU A 183 0.99 10.59 28.97
CA LEU A 183 -0.07 11.56 28.67
C LEU A 183 0.53 12.82 28.03
N PRO A 184 -0.25 13.64 27.30
CA PRO A 184 0.25 14.88 26.73
C PRO A 184 0.65 15.86 27.83
N SER A 185 1.95 16.14 27.90
CA SER A 185 2.55 17.18 28.74
C SER A 185 3.38 18.11 27.86
N GLU A 186 3.44 19.39 28.21
CA GLU A 186 4.13 20.41 27.40
C GLU A 186 5.63 20.16 27.33
N GLU A 187 6.21 19.53 28.36
CA GLU A 187 7.61 19.09 28.41
C GLU A 187 7.95 18.02 27.35
N PHE A 188 6.96 17.24 26.90
CA PHE A 188 7.14 16.20 25.90
C PHE A 188 6.89 16.71 24.47
N LEU A 189 6.30 17.89 24.30
CA LEU A 189 5.98 18.43 22.99
C LEU A 189 7.18 19.17 22.39
N ALA A 190 7.51 18.82 21.15
CA ALA A 190 8.54 19.51 20.38
C ALA A 190 8.18 21.00 20.19
N GLU A 191 9.19 21.85 20.26
CA GLU A 191 9.05 23.26 19.87
C GLU A 191 8.67 23.37 18.39
N SER A 192 7.83 24.35 18.05
CA SER A 192 7.40 24.57 16.67
C SER A 192 8.56 25.19 15.88
N THR A 193 9.28 24.36 15.14
CA THR A 193 10.38 24.77 14.24
C THR A 193 9.89 25.22 12.87
N GLU A 194 8.63 24.96 12.53
CA GLU A 194 8.05 25.27 11.23
C GLU A 194 7.52 26.71 11.14
N PRO A 195 7.64 27.36 9.96
CA PRO A 195 7.12 28.71 9.77
C PRO A 195 5.60 28.74 9.90
N MET A 196 5.08 29.79 10.54
CA MET A 196 3.63 29.97 10.66
C MET A 196 2.96 30.03 9.28
N PRO A 197 1.88 29.25 9.04
CA PRO A 197 1.26 29.19 7.74
C PRO A 197 0.62 30.52 7.34
N SER A 198 0.81 30.90 6.08
CA SER A 198 0.09 32.02 5.46
C SER A 198 -1.43 31.77 5.52
N ASN A 199 -2.24 32.82 5.44
CA ASN A 199 -3.71 32.68 5.50
C ASN A 199 -4.27 31.69 4.45
N VAL A 200 -3.63 31.62 3.27
CA VAL A 200 -4.02 30.68 2.21
C VAL A 200 -3.65 29.24 2.59
N ALA A 201 -2.41 29.00 3.02
CA ALA A 201 -1.96 27.70 3.49
C ALA A 201 -2.77 27.22 4.70
N LYS A 202 -3.04 28.10 5.67
CA LYS A 202 -3.89 27.81 6.84
C LYS A 202 -5.29 27.37 6.42
N LYS A 203 -5.91 28.04 5.44
CA LYS A 203 -7.22 27.64 4.89
C LYS A 203 -7.16 26.26 4.22
N ALA A 204 -6.16 26.00 3.38
CA ALA A 204 -5.99 24.70 2.73
C ALA A 204 -5.74 23.56 3.74
N LEU A 205 -4.92 23.80 4.76
CA LEU A 205 -4.66 22.87 5.86
C LEU A 205 -5.91 22.59 6.70
N CYS A 206 -6.72 23.61 7.02
CA CYS A 206 -8.00 23.43 7.70
C CYS A 206 -8.98 22.61 6.86
N GLN A 207 -9.12 22.92 5.56
CA GLN A 207 -10.01 22.18 4.64
C GLN A 207 -9.60 20.71 4.51
N LEU A 208 -8.30 20.46 4.37
CA LEU A 208 -7.76 19.11 4.29
C LEU A 208 -7.92 18.35 5.62
N GLY A 209 -7.70 19.03 6.75
CA GLY A 209 -7.97 18.50 8.09
C GLY A 209 -9.43 18.11 8.29
N SER A 210 -10.39 18.95 7.92
CA SER A 210 -11.82 18.58 7.95
C SER A 210 -12.12 17.39 7.05
N GLY A 211 -11.60 17.38 5.81
CA GLY A 211 -11.78 16.26 4.89
C GLY A 211 -11.17 14.93 5.39
N VAL A 212 -10.13 14.99 6.23
CA VAL A 212 -9.58 13.80 6.91
C VAL A 212 -10.55 13.25 7.96
N LEU A 213 -11.17 14.12 8.76
CA LEU A 213 -12.16 13.72 9.77
C LEU A 213 -13.43 13.16 9.11
N ASP A 214 -13.96 13.88 8.11
CA ASP A 214 -15.11 13.45 7.31
C ASP A 214 -14.84 12.07 6.65
N LEU A 215 -13.61 11.84 6.16
CA LEU A 215 -13.20 10.56 5.57
C LEU A 215 -13.11 9.43 6.60
N ALA A 216 -12.65 9.72 7.82
CA ALA A 216 -12.62 8.74 8.90
C ALA A 216 -14.03 8.30 9.30
N THR A 217 -14.96 9.25 9.45
CA THR A 217 -16.38 8.96 9.73
C THR A 217 -17.04 8.18 8.58
N TYR A 218 -16.82 8.59 7.34
CA TYR A 218 -17.28 7.86 6.15
C TYR A 218 -16.71 6.43 6.11
N GLY A 219 -15.44 6.29 6.47
CA GLY A 219 -14.70 5.02 6.53
C GLY A 219 -15.22 4.02 7.55
N ILE A 220 -16.06 4.39 8.51
CA ILE A 220 -16.70 3.39 9.39
C ILE A 220 -17.74 2.56 8.60
N SER A 221 -18.54 3.20 7.74
CA SER A 221 -19.73 2.59 7.13
C SER A 221 -19.69 2.38 5.61
N LYS A 222 -18.90 3.16 4.87
CA LYS A 222 -18.90 3.18 3.41
C LYS A 222 -17.49 3.01 2.81
N ARG A 223 -17.44 2.54 1.56
CA ARG A 223 -16.22 2.35 0.75
C ARG A 223 -16.42 3.00 -0.61
N PHE A 224 -15.33 3.31 -1.31
CA PHE A 224 -15.38 3.77 -2.69
C PHE A 224 -14.85 2.70 -3.64
N ASN A 225 -15.59 2.42 -4.71
CA ASN A 225 -15.11 1.58 -5.80
C ASN A 225 -13.99 2.31 -6.57
N PRO A 226 -12.76 1.76 -6.65
CA PRO A 226 -11.63 2.42 -7.32
C PRO A 226 -11.87 2.75 -8.80
N VAL A 227 -12.77 2.03 -9.47
CA VAL A 227 -13.16 2.32 -10.86
C VAL A 227 -14.06 3.55 -10.93
N THR A 228 -15.07 3.65 -10.04
CA THR A 228 -15.96 4.81 -9.95
C THR A 228 -15.18 6.06 -9.54
N VAL A 229 -14.29 5.98 -8.54
CA VAL A 229 -13.39 7.10 -8.12
C VAL A 229 -12.58 7.65 -9.29
N ARG A 230 -11.98 6.76 -10.09
CA ARG A 230 -11.23 7.13 -11.29
C ARG A 230 -12.09 7.87 -12.31
N SER A 231 -13.34 7.44 -12.51
CA SER A 231 -14.29 8.09 -13.43
C SER A 231 -14.69 9.48 -12.92
N VAL A 232 -15.01 9.63 -11.63
CA VAL A 232 -15.28 10.91 -10.97
C VAL A 232 -14.13 11.90 -11.19
N TYR A 233 -12.89 11.46 -10.95
CA TYR A 233 -11.69 12.29 -11.17
C TYR A 233 -11.50 12.71 -12.62
N LYS A 234 -11.75 11.81 -13.58
CA LYS A 234 -11.67 12.14 -15.01
C LYS A 234 -12.71 13.15 -15.43
N GLU A 235 -13.95 13.00 -14.98
CA GLU A 235 -15.03 13.94 -15.30
C GLU A 235 -14.76 15.34 -14.73
N ALA A 236 -14.26 15.41 -13.49
CA ALA A 236 -13.86 16.67 -12.86
C ALA A 236 -12.67 17.35 -13.58
N LEU A 237 -11.67 16.58 -14.02
CA LEU A 237 -10.56 17.10 -14.82
C LEU A 237 -11.01 17.65 -16.18
N VAL A 238 -11.89 16.94 -16.88
CA VAL A 238 -12.46 17.44 -18.16
C VAL A 238 -13.20 18.75 -17.94
N LYS A 239 -14.03 18.85 -16.88
CA LYS A 239 -14.68 20.13 -16.53
C LYS A 239 -13.68 21.24 -16.24
N LEU A 240 -12.58 20.95 -15.54
CA LEU A 240 -11.52 21.93 -15.25
C LEU A 240 -10.80 22.39 -16.53
N GLU A 241 -10.51 21.48 -17.46
CA GLU A 241 -9.91 21.78 -18.76
C GLU A 241 -10.85 22.60 -19.68
N CYS A 242 -12.18 22.44 -19.56
CA CYS A 242 -13.14 23.31 -20.24
C CYS A 242 -13.04 24.78 -19.78
N PHE A 243 -12.59 25.06 -18.56
CA PHE A 243 -12.36 26.43 -18.05
C PHE A 243 -10.91 26.92 -18.23
N LYS A 244 -9.95 26.02 -18.47
CA LYS A 244 -8.53 26.34 -18.72
C LYS A 244 -8.02 25.51 -19.92
N PRO A 245 -7.96 26.06 -21.15
CA PRO A 245 -7.90 25.28 -22.40
C PRO A 245 -6.55 24.61 -22.75
N LYS A 246 -5.77 24.15 -21.77
CA LYS A 246 -4.55 23.34 -21.95
C LYS A 246 -4.36 22.35 -20.80
N LYS A 247 -3.98 21.10 -21.12
CA LYS A 247 -3.60 20.07 -20.12
C LYS A 247 -2.52 20.54 -19.13
N GLU A 248 -1.57 21.32 -19.62
CA GLU A 248 -0.52 21.96 -18.83
C GLU A 248 -1.11 22.81 -17.68
N GLY A 249 -2.25 23.47 -17.91
CA GLY A 249 -2.92 24.33 -16.92
C GLY A 249 -3.48 23.56 -15.72
N ALA A 250 -3.91 22.31 -15.90
CA ALA A 250 -4.33 21.46 -14.79
C ALA A 250 -3.13 21.03 -13.93
N ALA A 251 -2.03 20.60 -14.57
CA ALA A 251 -0.80 20.20 -13.88
C ALA A 251 -0.11 21.38 -13.14
N ILE A 252 -0.09 22.57 -13.76
CA ILE A 252 0.41 23.80 -13.11
C ILE A 252 -0.47 24.17 -11.90
N SER A 253 -1.80 24.20 -12.08
CA SER A 253 -2.73 24.57 -11.00
C SER A 253 -2.69 23.58 -9.82
N PHE A 254 -2.46 22.30 -10.07
CA PHE A 254 -2.25 21.32 -8.99
C PHE A 254 -0.89 21.47 -8.30
N ALA A 255 0.15 21.87 -9.03
CA ALA A 255 1.47 22.17 -8.44
C ALA A 255 1.44 23.42 -7.53
N GLU A 256 0.69 24.46 -7.94
CA GLU A 256 0.44 25.68 -7.15
C GLU A 256 -0.38 25.42 -5.88
N PHE A 257 -1.32 24.47 -5.91
CA PHE A 257 -2.03 24.02 -4.71
C PHE A 257 -1.11 23.19 -3.81
N SER A 258 -0.38 22.24 -4.39
CA SER A 258 0.53 21.34 -3.69
C SER A 258 1.67 22.08 -2.98
N SER A 259 2.19 23.17 -3.55
CA SER A 259 3.27 23.97 -2.94
C SER A 259 2.86 24.69 -1.65
N GLN A 260 1.56 24.91 -1.42
CA GLN A 260 1.04 25.50 -0.18
C GLN A 260 1.03 24.50 0.98
N LEU A 261 0.92 23.20 0.65
CA LEU A 261 0.87 22.10 1.61
C LEU A 261 2.24 21.48 1.86
N GLN A 262 3.10 21.43 0.83
CA GLN A 262 4.39 20.74 0.85
C GLN A 262 5.34 21.13 2.01
N PRO A 263 5.38 22.39 2.52
CA PRO A 263 6.24 22.74 3.65
C PRO A 263 5.94 21.94 4.93
N TYR A 264 4.72 21.44 5.11
CA TYR A 264 4.25 20.84 6.36
C TYR A 264 4.18 19.29 6.25
N PRO A 265 4.87 18.53 7.12
CA PRO A 265 4.74 17.09 7.21
C PRO A 265 3.29 16.63 7.45
N PRO A 266 2.81 15.55 6.81
CA PRO A 266 3.55 14.61 5.96
C PRO A 266 3.61 14.99 4.46
N PHE A 267 3.19 16.19 4.07
CA PHE A 267 3.01 16.59 2.66
C PHE A 267 4.31 16.92 1.90
N THR A 268 5.47 16.74 2.53
CA THR A 268 6.80 17.06 1.98
C THR A 268 7.14 16.39 0.65
N SER A 269 6.43 15.33 0.26
CA SER A 269 6.59 14.63 -1.01
C SER A 269 5.61 15.04 -2.12
N LEU A 270 4.72 16.01 -1.88
CA LEU A 270 3.78 16.52 -2.89
C LEU A 270 4.50 17.18 -4.09
N PRO A 271 3.89 17.14 -5.29
CA PRO A 271 4.51 17.64 -6.50
C PRO A 271 4.42 19.17 -6.62
N THR A 272 5.55 19.87 -6.56
CA THR A 272 5.63 21.33 -6.72
C THR A 272 6.00 21.78 -8.15
N THR A 273 6.12 20.86 -9.11
CA THR A 273 6.42 21.15 -10.52
C THR A 273 5.41 20.48 -11.44
N ALA A 274 5.08 21.12 -12.56
CA ALA A 274 4.07 20.64 -13.51
C ALA A 274 4.31 19.18 -13.97
N GLN A 275 5.56 18.81 -14.29
CA GLN A 275 5.93 17.44 -14.68
C GLN A 275 5.66 16.40 -13.58
N ARG A 276 5.93 16.75 -12.31
CA ARG A 276 5.63 15.86 -11.17
C ARG A 276 4.13 15.81 -10.87
N ALA A 277 3.43 16.93 -11.07
CA ALA A 277 1.99 17.04 -10.91
C ALA A 277 1.24 16.19 -11.95
N GLU A 278 1.66 16.24 -13.22
CA GLU A 278 1.14 15.38 -14.29
C GLU A 278 1.29 13.90 -13.93
N SER A 279 2.47 13.47 -13.46
CA SER A 279 2.70 12.08 -13.02
C SER A 279 1.82 11.68 -11.83
N PHE A 280 1.50 12.60 -10.93
CA PHE A 280 0.59 12.37 -9.79
C PHE A 280 -0.87 12.26 -10.24
N ILE A 281 -1.33 13.15 -11.13
CA ILE A 281 -2.65 13.10 -11.77
C ILE A 281 -2.82 11.78 -12.52
N ASP A 282 -1.80 11.37 -13.28
CA ASP A 282 -1.77 10.09 -13.99
C ASP A 282 -1.87 8.89 -13.03
N GLN A 283 -1.22 8.95 -11.85
CA GLN A 283 -1.32 7.87 -10.86
C GLN A 283 -2.77 7.66 -10.38
N LEU A 284 -3.55 8.73 -10.22
CA LEU A 284 -4.94 8.66 -9.73
C LEU A 284 -5.99 8.44 -10.84
N THR A 285 -5.65 8.69 -12.11
CA THR A 285 -6.58 8.61 -13.25
C THR A 285 -6.33 7.41 -14.18
N ARG A 286 -5.19 6.73 -14.05
CA ARG A 286 -4.93 5.43 -14.72
C ARG A 286 -5.71 4.30 -14.06
N THR A 287 -5.72 3.13 -14.70
CA THR A 287 -6.39 1.93 -14.16
C THR A 287 -5.74 1.55 -12.82
N PRO A 288 -6.50 1.36 -11.72
CA PRO A 288 -5.93 1.03 -10.41
C PRO A 288 -5.11 -0.27 -10.48
N ARG A 289 -3.85 -0.21 -10.04
CA ARG A 289 -2.92 -1.37 -9.97
C ARG A 289 -2.43 -1.67 -8.55
N GLY A 290 -2.96 -0.95 -7.57
CA GLY A 290 -2.58 -1.03 -6.16
C GLY A 290 -3.20 0.13 -5.37
N HIS A 291 -3.21 0.02 -4.05
CA HIS A 291 -3.83 1.01 -3.16
C HIS A 291 -2.98 2.29 -3.05
N CYS A 292 -3.65 3.44 -3.02
CA CYS A 292 -3.01 4.73 -2.77
C CYS A 292 -3.34 5.21 -1.36
N HIS A 293 -2.42 5.95 -0.75
CA HIS A 293 -2.61 6.54 0.58
C HIS A 293 -3.81 7.50 0.57
N PRO A 294 -4.70 7.51 1.59
CA PRO A 294 -5.90 8.34 1.60
C PRO A 294 -5.57 9.84 1.45
N LEU A 295 -4.44 10.31 1.99
CA LEU A 295 -4.00 11.70 1.76
C LEU A 295 -3.76 12.05 0.30
N LYS A 296 -3.37 11.11 -0.58
CA LYS A 296 -3.29 11.42 -2.02
C LYS A 296 -4.67 11.73 -2.59
N HIS A 297 -5.65 10.91 -2.24
CA HIS A 297 -7.04 11.12 -2.63
C HIS A 297 -7.59 12.41 -2.04
N LEU A 298 -7.37 12.69 -0.76
CA LEU A 298 -7.85 13.92 -0.12
C LEU A 298 -7.18 15.20 -0.62
N THR A 299 -5.86 15.21 -0.87
CA THR A 299 -5.20 16.36 -1.52
C THR A 299 -5.79 16.61 -2.92
N PHE A 300 -6.09 15.54 -3.67
CA PHE A 300 -6.66 15.65 -5.00
C PHE A 300 -8.14 16.06 -5.00
N ILE A 301 -8.93 15.55 -4.04
CA ILE A 301 -10.33 15.92 -3.80
C ILE A 301 -10.43 17.37 -3.35
N SER A 302 -9.58 17.80 -2.41
CA SER A 302 -9.54 19.19 -1.94
C SER A 302 -9.20 20.17 -3.07
N TRP A 303 -8.32 19.79 -4.00
CA TRP A 303 -8.04 20.60 -5.19
C TRP A 303 -9.20 20.64 -6.21
N LEU A 304 -9.79 19.49 -6.56
CA LEU A 304 -10.84 19.41 -7.61
C LEU A 304 -12.24 19.82 -7.14
N PHE A 305 -12.60 19.52 -5.90
CA PHE A 305 -13.95 19.64 -5.34
C PHE A 305 -14.03 20.58 -4.13
N GLY A 306 -12.89 21.05 -3.61
CA GLY A 306 -12.78 21.88 -2.40
C GLY A 306 -12.99 21.11 -1.09
N ARG A 307 -14.00 20.23 -1.06
CA ARG A 307 -14.47 19.48 0.11
C ARG A 307 -14.80 18.02 -0.25
N LEU A 308 -14.88 17.14 0.76
CA LEU A 308 -15.15 15.72 0.57
C LEU A 308 -16.63 15.44 0.22
N ASP A 309 -17.57 16.18 0.81
CA ASP A 309 -19.01 16.07 0.54
C ASP A 309 -19.33 16.23 -0.96
N THR A 310 -18.84 17.30 -1.61
CA THR A 310 -18.99 17.53 -3.05
C THR A 310 -18.45 16.38 -3.90
N PHE A 311 -17.37 15.72 -3.45
CA PHE A 311 -16.84 14.52 -4.11
C PHE A 311 -17.73 13.29 -3.89
N VAL A 312 -18.22 13.08 -2.67
CA VAL A 312 -19.15 11.97 -2.34
C VAL A 312 -20.43 12.08 -3.15
N GLU A 313 -21.00 13.29 -3.30
CA GLU A 313 -22.16 13.50 -4.17
C GLU A 313 -21.88 13.15 -5.63
N ALA A 314 -20.71 13.54 -6.17
CA ALA A 314 -20.33 13.23 -7.54
C ALA A 314 -20.07 11.73 -7.73
N TYR A 315 -19.50 11.07 -6.72
CA TYR A 315 -19.32 9.63 -6.66
C TYR A 315 -20.67 8.89 -6.67
N ASP A 316 -21.57 9.24 -5.75
CA ASP A 316 -22.86 8.57 -5.60
C ASP A 316 -23.67 8.68 -6.90
N ARG A 317 -23.69 9.85 -7.56
CA ARG A 317 -24.34 10.03 -8.88
C ARG A 317 -23.84 9.04 -9.94
N LEU A 318 -22.52 8.82 -10.03
CA LEU A 318 -21.93 7.89 -11.01
C LEU A 318 -22.10 6.42 -10.62
N ASP A 319 -22.03 6.09 -9.33
CA ASP A 319 -22.25 4.72 -8.83
C ASP A 319 -23.69 4.26 -9.09
N HIS A 320 -24.69 5.12 -8.81
CA HIS A 320 -26.10 4.84 -9.08
C HIS A 320 -26.38 4.69 -10.59
N SER A 321 -25.74 5.49 -11.45
CA SER A 321 -25.89 5.36 -12.91
C SER A 321 -25.31 4.04 -13.44
N SER A 322 -24.15 3.62 -12.91
CA SER A 322 -23.47 2.38 -13.30
C SER A 322 -24.28 1.15 -12.88
N ASN A 323 -24.76 1.12 -11.62
CA ASN A 323 -25.61 0.04 -11.12
C ASN A 323 -26.93 -0.09 -11.91
N ARG A 324 -27.51 1.04 -12.34
CA ARG A 324 -28.73 1.05 -13.18
C ARG A 324 -28.49 0.51 -14.59
N ALA A 325 -27.33 0.80 -15.19
CA ALA A 325 -26.95 0.26 -16.50
C ALA A 325 -26.77 -1.27 -16.47
N SER A 326 -26.04 -1.80 -15.50
CA SER A 326 -25.82 -3.25 -15.35
C SER A 326 -27.13 -4.04 -15.13
N GLN A 327 -28.10 -3.46 -14.41
CA GLN A 327 -29.43 -4.08 -14.24
C GLN A 327 -30.24 -4.17 -15.55
N ILE A 328 -29.98 -3.28 -16.52
CA ILE A 328 -30.66 -3.28 -17.83
C ILE A 328 -30.02 -4.33 -18.76
N GLU A 329 -28.70 -4.47 -18.76
CA GLU A 329 -28.00 -5.52 -19.53
C GLU A 329 -28.38 -6.93 -19.03
N HIS A 330 -28.39 -7.17 -17.71
CA HIS A 330 -28.81 -8.46 -17.16
C HIS A 330 -30.27 -8.84 -17.49
N LYS A 331 -31.19 -7.87 -17.54
CA LYS A 331 -32.58 -8.10 -18.00
C LYS A 331 -32.70 -8.36 -19.51
N SER A 332 -31.75 -7.86 -20.31
CA SER A 332 -31.74 -8.05 -21.76
C SER A 332 -31.22 -9.42 -22.16
N ILE A 333 -30.16 -9.89 -21.48
CA ILE A 333 -29.57 -11.23 -21.70
C ILE A 333 -30.55 -12.35 -21.30
N ALA A 334 -31.33 -12.15 -20.22
CA ALA A 334 -32.32 -13.12 -19.74
C ALA A 334 -33.52 -13.35 -20.69
N LYS A 335 -33.66 -12.56 -21.76
CA LYS A 335 -34.79 -12.64 -22.72
C LYS A 335 -34.46 -13.32 -24.06
N ALA A 336 -33.22 -13.74 -24.26
CA ALA A 336 -32.71 -14.15 -25.59
C ALA A 336 -32.31 -15.65 -25.68
N VAL A 337 -33.15 -16.56 -25.18
CA VAL A 337 -32.99 -18.02 -25.39
C VAL A 337 -34.35 -18.72 -25.57
N VAL A 338 -34.92 -18.68 -26.79
CA VAL A 338 -35.95 -19.62 -27.27
C VAL A 338 -35.77 -19.90 -28.78
N VAL A 339 -35.29 -21.11 -29.10
CA VAL A 339 -35.72 -22.07 -30.15
C VAL A 339 -36.36 -21.55 -31.46
N ASP A 340 -35.84 -21.90 -32.65
CA ASP A 340 -36.26 -23.12 -33.42
C ASP A 340 -35.39 -23.43 -34.68
N ASP A 341 -35.67 -24.57 -35.34
CA ASP A 341 -34.85 -25.33 -36.32
C ASP A 341 -35.44 -25.36 -37.78
N SER A 342 -34.75 -26.06 -38.70
CA SER A 342 -35.23 -26.64 -40.01
C SER A 342 -35.04 -25.92 -41.38
N MET A 343 -34.03 -26.41 -42.12
CA MET A 343 -34.07 -27.05 -43.49
C MET A 343 -34.54 -26.37 -44.82
N ASN A 344 -33.80 -26.72 -45.90
CA ASN A 344 -34.03 -26.57 -47.38
C ASN A 344 -34.06 -25.12 -47.94
N GLY A 345 -33.43 -24.67 -49.06
CA GLY A 345 -32.69 -25.21 -50.22
C GLY A 345 -32.07 -24.02 -51.04
N GLU A 346 -31.59 -24.03 -52.29
CA GLU A 346 -31.22 -25.06 -53.29
C GLU A 346 -30.32 -24.46 -54.44
N VAL A 347 -29.47 -25.30 -55.07
CA VAL A 347 -28.89 -25.32 -56.45
C VAL A 347 -28.52 -24.06 -57.29
N ALA A 348 -27.26 -24.00 -57.80
CA ALA A 348 -26.90 -23.68 -59.22
C ALA A 348 -25.40 -23.92 -59.60
N GLY A 349 -25.11 -24.87 -60.53
CA GLY A 349 -23.89 -25.01 -61.40
C GLY A 349 -22.46 -25.14 -60.78
N SER A 350 -21.50 -25.96 -61.25
CA SER A 350 -21.40 -26.94 -62.35
C SER A 350 -20.29 -28.01 -62.07
N PRO A 351 -20.23 -29.17 -62.77
CA PRO A 351 -19.28 -30.28 -62.49
C PRO A 351 -18.29 -30.57 -63.68
N PRO A 352 -17.42 -31.62 -63.64
CA PRO A 352 -16.65 -32.23 -62.53
C PRO A 352 -15.17 -32.53 -62.86
N LEU A 353 -14.34 -32.82 -61.84
CA LEU A 353 -13.24 -33.79 -61.98
C LEU A 353 -13.26 -34.79 -60.79
N ARG A 354 -13.42 -36.08 -61.10
CA ARG A 354 -13.58 -37.15 -60.11
C ARG A 354 -12.27 -37.39 -59.34
N LYS A 355 -12.32 -37.38 -58.00
CA LYS A 355 -11.28 -37.94 -57.12
C LYS A 355 -11.88 -39.09 -56.28
N PRO A 356 -11.14 -40.18 -56.02
CA PRO A 356 -11.71 -41.42 -55.51
C PRO A 356 -12.28 -41.29 -54.09
N LYS A 357 -13.45 -41.90 -53.86
CA LYS A 357 -14.06 -42.04 -52.54
C LYS A 357 -13.37 -43.19 -51.80
N LYS A 358 -12.87 -42.89 -50.58
CA LYS A 358 -12.11 -43.75 -49.64
C LYS A 358 -10.62 -43.95 -50.00
N LEU A 359 -9.76 -43.71 -49.00
CA LEU A 359 -8.33 -43.99 -49.02
C LEU A 359 -8.12 -45.51 -48.88
N LYS A 360 -7.21 -46.12 -49.65
CA LYS A 360 -6.95 -47.58 -49.57
C LYS A 360 -6.45 -47.95 -48.16
N PRO A 361 -6.93 -49.03 -47.52
CA PRO A 361 -6.54 -49.43 -46.16
C PRO A 361 -5.02 -49.44 -45.86
N PRO A 362 -4.13 -50.04 -46.68
CA PRO A 362 -2.69 -50.05 -46.38
C PRO A 362 -2.08 -48.63 -46.36
N VAL A 363 -2.55 -47.73 -47.23
CA VAL A 363 -2.09 -46.34 -47.26
C VAL A 363 -2.59 -45.58 -46.02
N ARG A 364 -3.81 -45.86 -45.54
CA ARG A 364 -4.31 -45.30 -44.26
C ARG A 364 -3.44 -45.73 -43.08
N ILE A 365 -3.06 -47.00 -43.01
CA ILE A 365 -2.24 -47.54 -41.91
C ILE A 365 -0.85 -46.88 -41.89
N ALA A 366 -0.15 -46.87 -43.03
CA ALA A 366 1.17 -46.23 -43.15
C ALA A 366 1.16 -44.74 -42.73
N ILE A 367 0.15 -43.98 -43.14
CA ILE A 367 0.01 -42.56 -42.73
C ILE A 367 -0.27 -42.43 -41.23
N LEU A 368 -1.07 -43.32 -40.64
CA LEU A 368 -1.30 -43.33 -39.20
C LEU A 368 -0.04 -43.76 -38.42
N GLU A 369 0.83 -44.56 -38.99
CA GLU A 369 2.15 -44.90 -38.43
C GLU A 369 3.13 -43.72 -38.49
N CYS A 370 3.23 -43.00 -39.61
CA CYS A 370 3.99 -41.74 -39.71
C CYS A 370 3.44 -40.63 -38.76
N LEU A 371 2.12 -40.57 -38.57
CA LEU A 371 1.53 -39.67 -37.57
C LEU A 371 1.80 -40.15 -36.13
N ARG A 372 1.92 -41.46 -35.89
CA ARG A 372 2.33 -42.00 -34.58
C ARG A 372 3.82 -41.82 -34.31
N SER A 373 4.70 -41.90 -35.32
CA SER A 373 6.14 -41.63 -35.18
C SER A 373 6.40 -40.15 -34.85
N GLY A 374 5.52 -39.26 -35.30
CA GLY A 374 5.53 -37.84 -34.98
C GLY A 374 6.05 -36.95 -36.12
N GLU A 375 6.05 -37.45 -37.36
CA GLU A 375 6.48 -36.69 -38.54
C GLU A 375 5.65 -35.43 -38.80
N SER A 376 6.24 -34.45 -39.50
CA SER A 376 5.55 -33.20 -39.82
C SER A 376 4.48 -33.43 -40.89
N LYS A 377 3.41 -32.62 -40.84
CA LYS A 377 2.30 -32.72 -41.80
C LYS A 377 2.77 -32.50 -43.23
N ASP A 378 3.73 -31.60 -43.44
CA ASP A 378 4.23 -31.24 -44.75
C ASP A 378 5.09 -32.36 -45.36
N LEU A 379 5.89 -33.05 -44.54
CA LEU A 379 6.65 -34.24 -44.94
C LEU A 379 5.69 -35.36 -45.39
N ILE A 380 4.66 -35.66 -44.59
CA ILE A 380 3.64 -36.67 -44.91
C ILE A 380 2.84 -36.28 -46.18
N CYS A 381 2.55 -34.99 -46.38
CA CYS A 381 1.89 -34.52 -47.60
C CYS A 381 2.74 -34.73 -48.85
N SER A 382 4.05 -34.45 -48.76
CA SER A 382 4.99 -34.64 -49.87
C SER A 382 5.26 -36.12 -50.19
N GLN A 383 5.47 -36.94 -49.15
CA GLN A 383 5.79 -38.37 -49.27
C GLN A 383 4.62 -39.20 -49.85
N PHE A 384 3.38 -38.88 -49.48
CA PHE A 384 2.19 -39.62 -49.92
C PHE A 384 1.38 -38.92 -51.03
N GLY A 385 1.83 -37.76 -51.52
CA GLY A 385 1.12 -36.99 -52.56
C GLY A 385 -0.26 -36.49 -52.12
N LEU A 386 -0.42 -36.13 -50.85
CA LEU A 386 -1.71 -35.78 -50.23
C LEU A 386 -1.85 -34.30 -49.93
N SER A 387 -3.10 -33.81 -49.92
CA SER A 387 -3.40 -32.48 -49.40
C SER A 387 -3.40 -32.47 -47.87
N ILE A 388 -2.93 -31.37 -47.27
CA ILE A 388 -2.95 -31.16 -45.81
C ILE A 388 -4.36 -31.27 -45.20
N CYS A 389 -5.39 -30.96 -45.99
CA CYS A 389 -6.79 -31.17 -45.62
C CYS A 389 -7.14 -32.65 -45.40
N THR A 390 -6.50 -33.57 -46.13
CA THR A 390 -6.69 -35.02 -45.98
C THR A 390 -6.03 -35.52 -44.69
N VAL A 391 -4.81 -35.07 -44.40
CA VAL A 391 -4.09 -35.38 -43.14
C VAL A 391 -4.86 -34.84 -41.93
N ASN A 392 -5.33 -33.59 -41.99
CA ASN A 392 -6.17 -33.01 -40.93
C ASN A 392 -7.51 -33.76 -40.76
N ARG A 393 -8.11 -34.28 -41.84
CA ARG A 393 -9.33 -35.10 -41.75
C ARG A 393 -9.06 -36.46 -41.10
N LEU A 394 -7.93 -37.09 -41.41
CA LEU A 394 -7.50 -38.35 -40.76
C LEU A 394 -7.28 -38.16 -39.26
N LEU A 395 -6.56 -37.09 -38.87
CA LEU A 395 -6.33 -36.74 -37.46
C LEU A 395 -7.64 -36.49 -36.68
N ARG A 396 -8.63 -35.82 -37.29
CA ARG A 396 -9.96 -35.66 -36.66
C ARG A 396 -10.72 -36.98 -36.51
N SER A 397 -10.50 -37.95 -37.41
CA SER A 397 -11.15 -39.26 -37.34
C SER A 397 -10.49 -40.24 -36.35
N GLU A 398 -9.30 -39.93 -35.82
CA GLU A 398 -8.51 -40.82 -34.98
C GLU A 398 -7.96 -40.07 -33.74
N PRO A 399 -8.79 -39.77 -32.73
CA PRO A 399 -8.41 -38.90 -31.60
C PRO A 399 -7.18 -39.38 -30.82
N ALA A 400 -6.97 -40.70 -30.70
CA ALA A 400 -5.80 -41.27 -30.04
C ALA A 400 -4.49 -41.01 -30.81
N VAL A 401 -4.55 -41.01 -32.15
CA VAL A 401 -3.40 -40.67 -33.01
C VAL A 401 -3.15 -39.17 -32.99
N LEU A 402 -4.21 -38.35 -33.00
CA LEU A 402 -4.08 -36.90 -32.83
C LEU A 402 -3.37 -36.55 -31.52
N LYS A 403 -3.80 -37.11 -30.38
CA LYS A 403 -3.14 -36.90 -29.08
C LYS A 403 -1.67 -37.34 -29.11
N SER A 404 -1.40 -38.55 -29.60
CA SER A 404 -0.03 -39.09 -29.70
C SER A 404 0.89 -38.25 -30.59
N TRP A 405 0.34 -37.63 -31.65
CA TRP A 405 1.06 -36.74 -32.54
C TRP A 405 1.27 -35.35 -31.91
N THR A 406 0.27 -34.77 -31.26
CA THR A 406 0.41 -33.47 -30.57
C THR A 406 1.40 -33.54 -29.42
N ASP A 407 1.37 -34.60 -28.62
CA ASP A 407 2.26 -34.77 -27.47
C ASP A 407 3.73 -34.90 -27.94
N ARG A 408 3.98 -35.63 -29.05
CA ARG A 408 5.30 -35.72 -29.69
C ARG A 408 5.76 -34.39 -30.30
N GLN A 409 4.89 -33.69 -31.02
CA GLN A 409 5.21 -32.38 -31.60
C GLN A 409 5.50 -31.33 -30.53
N GLN A 410 4.73 -31.32 -29.44
CA GLN A 410 5.00 -30.49 -28.27
C GLN A 410 6.34 -30.84 -27.63
N ALA A 411 6.68 -32.12 -27.49
CA ALA A 411 8.01 -32.55 -26.99
C ALA A 411 9.17 -32.10 -27.90
N VAL A 412 8.99 -32.11 -29.23
CA VAL A 412 10.00 -31.59 -30.19
C VAL A 412 10.15 -30.06 -30.05
N LEU A 413 9.05 -29.32 -30.05
CA LEU A 413 9.04 -27.86 -29.86
C LEU A 413 9.64 -27.44 -28.51
N LEU A 414 9.36 -28.20 -27.44
CA LEU A 414 9.96 -28.01 -26.12
C LEU A 414 11.48 -28.15 -26.18
N ARG A 415 12.01 -29.22 -26.78
CA ARG A 415 13.47 -29.41 -26.92
C ARG A 415 14.12 -28.27 -27.71
N GLU A 416 13.52 -27.86 -28.81
CA GLU A 416 14.06 -26.80 -29.66
C GLU A 416 14.06 -25.43 -28.95
N HIS A 417 12.96 -25.04 -28.30
CA HIS A 417 12.92 -23.79 -27.54
C HIS A 417 13.80 -23.82 -26.27
N ARG A 418 13.94 -24.97 -25.60
CA ARG A 418 14.91 -25.16 -24.51
C ARG A 418 16.35 -25.00 -25.01
N LYS A 419 16.69 -25.59 -26.17
CA LYS A 419 18.01 -25.47 -26.81
C LYS A 419 18.32 -24.02 -27.18
N GLN A 420 17.37 -23.29 -27.76
CA GLN A 420 17.52 -21.87 -28.09
C GLN A 420 17.69 -21.00 -26.83
N TRP A 421 17.00 -21.31 -25.73
CA TRP A 421 17.21 -20.65 -24.44
C TRP A 421 18.63 -20.89 -23.90
N LEU A 422 19.07 -22.14 -23.88
CA LEU A 422 20.41 -22.52 -23.40
C LEU A 422 21.54 -21.88 -24.23
N ALA A 423 21.42 -21.88 -25.56
CA ALA A 423 22.41 -21.25 -26.45
C ALA A 423 22.58 -19.74 -26.17
N VAL A 424 21.50 -19.03 -25.84
CA VAL A 424 21.59 -17.60 -25.46
C VAL A 424 22.23 -17.43 -24.09
N VAL A 425 21.95 -18.33 -23.12
CA VAL A 425 22.60 -18.32 -21.80
C VAL A 425 24.11 -18.61 -21.92
N GLU A 426 24.50 -19.62 -22.68
CA GLU A 426 25.90 -19.97 -22.95
C GLU A 426 26.66 -18.82 -23.65
N SER A 427 26.00 -18.10 -24.56
CA SER A 427 26.60 -16.94 -25.23
C SER A 427 26.83 -15.72 -24.31
N GLN A 428 26.23 -15.70 -23.11
CA GLN A 428 26.31 -14.57 -22.17
C GLN A 428 26.39 -15.06 -20.70
N PRO A 429 27.53 -15.62 -20.25
CA PRO A 429 27.67 -16.24 -18.92
C PRO A 429 27.54 -15.30 -17.70
N GLY A 430 27.31 -13.99 -17.91
CA GLY A 430 26.98 -13.00 -16.87
C GLY A 430 25.60 -12.36 -17.01
N ALA A 431 24.77 -12.76 -17.99
CA ALA A 431 23.48 -12.12 -18.25
C ALA A 431 22.43 -12.49 -17.21
N SER A 432 21.72 -11.47 -16.70
CA SER A 432 20.58 -11.70 -15.81
C SER A 432 19.39 -12.31 -16.54
N ALA A 433 18.53 -13.03 -15.81
CA ALA A 433 17.27 -13.55 -16.35
C ALA A 433 16.38 -12.46 -17.01
N LYS A 434 16.49 -11.19 -16.57
CA LYS A 434 15.83 -10.05 -17.20
C LYS A 434 16.45 -9.73 -18.57
N SER A 435 17.79 -9.73 -18.66
CA SER A 435 18.53 -9.50 -19.90
C SER A 435 18.21 -10.56 -20.96
N VAL A 436 18.27 -11.85 -20.58
CA VAL A 436 17.92 -12.98 -21.47
C VAL A 436 16.47 -12.88 -21.97
N ARG A 437 15.52 -12.51 -21.08
CA ARG A 437 14.12 -12.26 -21.48
C ARG A 437 13.97 -11.12 -22.50
N HIS A 438 14.80 -10.08 -22.46
CA HIS A 438 14.77 -9.00 -23.46
C HIS A 438 15.40 -9.40 -24.80
N LEU A 439 16.39 -10.29 -24.79
CA LEU A 439 17.02 -10.83 -26.01
C LEU A 439 16.07 -11.79 -26.77
N ILE A 440 15.38 -12.68 -26.07
CA ILE A 440 14.50 -13.70 -26.67
C ILE A 440 13.06 -13.69 -26.12
N PRO A 441 12.32 -12.57 -26.26
CA PRO A 441 11.00 -12.39 -25.65
C PRO A 441 9.94 -13.36 -26.18
N LYS A 442 10.02 -13.75 -27.46
CA LYS A 442 9.09 -14.72 -28.08
C LYS A 442 9.25 -16.12 -27.47
N ILE A 443 10.48 -16.58 -27.33
CA ILE A 443 10.83 -17.91 -26.78
C ILE A 443 10.47 -17.94 -25.28
N TYR A 444 10.84 -16.91 -24.53
CA TYR A 444 10.45 -16.77 -23.11
C TYR A 444 8.93 -16.85 -22.92
N ALA A 445 8.15 -16.10 -23.72
CA ALA A 445 6.69 -16.10 -23.61
C ALA A 445 6.05 -17.43 -24.07
N TRP A 446 6.71 -18.22 -24.90
CA TRP A 446 6.26 -19.55 -25.28
C TRP A 446 6.57 -20.58 -24.18
N LEU A 447 7.81 -20.63 -23.69
CA LEU A 447 8.22 -21.52 -22.59
C LEU A 447 7.42 -21.24 -21.30
N TYR A 448 7.15 -19.97 -20.97
CA TYR A 448 6.36 -19.63 -19.78
C TYR A 448 4.94 -20.22 -19.80
N ARG A 449 4.35 -20.42 -21.00
CA ARG A 449 2.99 -20.98 -21.15
C ARG A 449 2.97 -22.51 -21.23
N ASN A 450 4.04 -23.12 -21.77
CA ASN A 450 4.07 -24.55 -22.07
C ASN A 450 4.97 -25.38 -21.12
N ASP A 451 5.86 -24.73 -20.36
CA ASP A 451 6.95 -25.35 -19.61
C ASP A 451 7.49 -24.44 -18.48
N ARG A 452 6.56 -23.99 -17.63
CA ARG A 452 6.83 -22.95 -16.62
C ARG A 452 7.86 -23.39 -15.58
N GLU A 453 7.83 -24.64 -15.15
CA GLU A 453 8.71 -25.15 -14.08
C GLU A 453 10.17 -25.20 -14.52
N TRP A 454 10.44 -25.73 -15.71
CA TRP A 454 11.79 -25.74 -16.28
C TRP A 454 12.32 -24.31 -16.46
N LEU A 455 11.51 -23.40 -17.02
CA LEU A 455 11.90 -22.01 -17.23
C LEU A 455 12.21 -21.29 -15.91
N LEU A 456 11.41 -21.52 -14.87
CA LEU A 456 11.64 -20.91 -13.55
C LEU A 456 12.94 -21.44 -12.93
N LEU A 457 13.18 -22.76 -12.96
CA LEU A 457 14.40 -23.38 -12.44
C LEU A 457 15.65 -22.87 -13.17
N GLN A 458 15.63 -22.81 -14.51
CA GLN A 458 16.73 -22.24 -15.29
C GLN A 458 16.92 -20.73 -15.02
N SER A 459 15.84 -19.97 -14.84
CA SER A 459 15.93 -18.54 -14.52
C SER A 459 16.44 -18.26 -13.10
N GLY A 460 16.26 -19.19 -12.16
CA GLY A 460 16.78 -19.12 -10.80
C GLY A 460 18.29 -19.37 -10.70
N ASN A 461 18.86 -20.11 -11.66
CA ASN A 461 20.30 -20.35 -11.77
C ASN A 461 21.06 -19.18 -12.40
N LEU A 462 20.37 -18.17 -12.96
CA LEU A 462 21.00 -17.00 -13.56
C LEU A 462 21.28 -15.88 -12.53
N PRO A 463 22.33 -15.07 -12.72
CA PRO A 463 22.61 -13.93 -11.86
C PRO A 463 21.41 -12.99 -11.68
N SER A 464 21.11 -12.64 -10.43
CA SER A 464 20.03 -11.70 -10.12
C SER A 464 20.40 -10.28 -10.58
N GLY A 465 19.81 -9.84 -11.69
CA GLY A 465 19.97 -8.48 -12.23
C GLY A 465 19.34 -7.37 -11.40
N ARG A 466 18.97 -7.63 -10.13
CA ARG A 466 18.56 -6.60 -9.18
C ARG A 466 19.81 -5.93 -8.59
N GLN A 467 20.29 -4.88 -9.26
CA GLN A 467 20.90 -3.79 -8.52
C GLN A 467 19.84 -3.24 -7.55
N GLY A 468 20.16 -3.14 -6.26
CA GLY A 468 19.26 -2.55 -5.27
C GLY A 468 19.02 -1.06 -5.58
N ASN A 469 17.91 -0.50 -5.09
CA ASN A 469 17.48 0.89 -5.33
C ASN A 469 18.50 1.99 -4.91
N TYR A 470 19.65 1.61 -4.35
CA TYR A 470 20.67 2.50 -3.80
C TYR A 470 22.05 2.32 -4.47
N SER A 471 22.16 1.58 -5.58
CA SER A 471 23.45 1.35 -6.27
C SER A 471 24.11 2.63 -6.82
N ASN A 472 23.34 3.70 -7.00
CA ASN A 472 23.81 5.00 -7.50
C ASN A 472 23.70 6.10 -6.43
N VAL A 473 23.79 5.73 -5.15
CA VAL A 473 23.79 6.67 -4.02
C VAL A 473 25.21 6.85 -3.53
N ASP A 474 25.73 8.07 -3.67
CA ASP A 474 26.95 8.49 -2.98
C ASP A 474 26.66 8.58 -1.47
N TRP A 475 27.13 7.57 -0.75
CA TRP A 475 27.00 7.49 0.70
C TRP A 475 27.99 8.40 1.43
N ASP A 476 29.12 8.74 0.81
CA ASP A 476 30.15 9.60 1.39
C ASP A 476 29.71 11.08 1.37
N GLU A 477 29.08 11.53 0.29
CA GLU A 477 28.48 12.87 0.20
C GLU A 477 27.32 13.02 1.20
N ARG A 478 26.50 11.97 1.36
CA ARG A 478 25.40 11.93 2.35
C ARG A 478 25.90 11.93 3.79
N ASP A 479 26.94 11.15 4.09
CA ASP A 479 27.58 11.12 5.40
C ASP A 479 28.20 12.48 5.74
N SER A 480 28.87 13.11 4.78
CA SER A 480 29.45 14.45 4.94
C SER A 480 28.40 15.54 5.18
N LYS A 481 27.23 15.47 4.50
CA LYS A 481 26.08 16.35 4.76
C LYS A 481 25.49 16.14 6.16
N LEU A 482 25.40 14.89 6.62
CA LEU A 482 24.85 14.56 7.93
C LEU A 482 25.80 14.94 9.08
N VAL A 483 27.12 14.75 8.91
CA VAL A 483 28.17 15.29 9.78
C VAL A 483 28.04 16.80 9.94
N LYS A 484 27.82 17.53 8.83
CA LYS A 484 27.64 18.99 8.89
C LYS A 484 26.41 19.39 9.72
N LEU A 485 25.25 18.75 9.49
CA LEU A 485 24.04 19.00 10.27
C LEU A 485 24.23 18.74 11.78
N VAL A 486 24.93 17.65 12.13
CA VAL A 486 25.27 17.34 13.53
C VAL A 486 26.18 18.41 14.12
N ARG A 487 27.23 18.85 13.40
CA ARG A 487 28.12 19.94 13.85
C ARG A 487 27.37 21.25 14.03
N ASP A 488 26.59 21.68 13.04
CA ASP A 488 25.84 22.95 13.07
C ASP A 488 24.82 22.99 14.23
N MET A 489 24.26 21.84 14.63
CA MET A 489 23.44 21.70 15.84
C MET A 489 24.28 21.90 17.11
N PHE A 490 25.44 21.25 17.21
CA PHE A 490 26.33 21.41 18.37
C PHE A 490 26.81 22.86 18.54
N THR A 491 27.20 23.57 17.47
CA THR A 491 27.59 24.97 17.58
C THR A 491 26.44 25.83 18.10
N LYS A 492 25.24 25.65 17.56
CA LYS A 492 24.04 26.39 18.04
C LYS A 492 23.76 26.12 19.52
N ALA A 493 23.67 24.86 19.92
CA ALA A 493 23.37 24.49 21.30
C ALA A 493 24.44 24.98 22.31
N PHE A 494 25.71 25.00 21.90
CA PHE A 494 26.80 25.57 22.70
C PHE A 494 26.60 27.08 22.94
N PHE A 495 26.22 27.83 21.90
CA PHE A 495 25.95 29.27 22.02
C PHE A 495 24.68 29.60 22.84
N THR A 496 23.61 28.79 22.75
CA THR A 496 22.34 29.10 23.43
C THR A 496 22.25 28.62 24.88
N GLU A 497 22.80 27.43 25.20
CA GLU A 497 22.62 26.81 26.53
C GLU A 497 23.90 26.83 27.40
N GLY A 498 25.06 27.25 26.85
CA GLY A 498 26.34 27.26 27.57
C GLY A 498 26.83 25.88 28.02
N LYS A 499 26.21 24.80 27.54
CA LYS A 499 26.45 23.42 27.99
C LYS A 499 27.16 22.60 26.91
N LEU A 500 28.37 22.14 27.22
CA LEU A 500 29.13 21.13 26.46
C LEU A 500 28.47 19.74 26.41
N LYS A 501 27.36 19.52 27.11
CA LYS A 501 26.79 18.19 27.39
C LYS A 501 25.36 18.09 26.84
N ILE A 502 25.24 17.59 25.60
CA ILE A 502 23.95 17.24 24.98
C ILE A 502 23.75 15.73 25.11
N GLU A 503 22.62 15.31 25.66
CA GLU A 503 22.32 13.89 25.78
C GLU A 503 21.98 13.27 24.42
N LYS A 504 22.36 12.01 24.23
CA LYS A 504 22.11 11.28 22.97
C LYS A 504 20.66 11.38 22.48
N PRO A 505 19.59 11.25 23.31
CA PRO A 505 18.21 11.45 22.85
C PRO A 505 17.92 12.86 22.30
N LYS A 506 18.50 13.91 22.90
CA LYS A 506 18.31 15.31 22.45
C LYS A 506 18.94 15.56 21.07
N ILE A 507 20.03 14.87 20.74
CA ILE A 507 20.63 14.87 19.39
C ILE A 507 19.65 14.27 18.36
N PHE A 508 19.06 13.10 18.67
CA PHE A 508 18.11 12.44 17.77
C PHE A 508 16.76 13.17 17.67
N SER A 509 16.31 13.88 18.71
CA SER A 509 15.09 14.68 18.65
C SER A 509 15.23 15.92 17.76
N GLN A 510 16.40 16.57 17.75
CA GLN A 510 16.64 17.75 16.91
C GLN A 510 17.05 17.42 15.46
N ILE A 511 17.51 16.20 15.18
CA ILE A 511 17.79 15.72 13.82
C ILE A 511 17.05 14.40 13.59
N PRO A 512 15.73 14.42 13.30
CA PRO A 512 14.92 13.20 13.14
C PRO A 512 15.44 12.25 12.03
N LEU A 513 16.07 12.79 10.98
CA LEU A 513 16.67 11.99 9.89
C LEU A 513 17.90 11.17 10.32
N LEU A 514 18.50 11.49 11.47
CA LEU A 514 19.75 10.90 11.95
C LEU A 514 19.58 9.42 12.29
N SER A 515 18.45 9.05 12.88
CA SER A 515 18.14 7.68 13.30
C SER A 515 17.98 6.75 12.09
N CYS A 516 17.11 7.08 11.13
CA CYS A 516 16.87 6.29 9.93
C CYS A 516 18.14 6.17 9.07
N SER A 517 18.95 7.23 9.01
CA SER A 517 20.28 7.17 8.38
C SER A 517 21.21 6.17 9.08
N LEU A 518 21.12 6.06 10.40
CA LEU A 518 21.95 5.20 11.24
C LEU A 518 21.35 3.81 11.55
N GLU A 519 20.27 3.40 10.90
CA GLU A 519 19.74 2.03 10.98
C GLU A 519 20.72 1.01 10.36
N GLN A 520 21.28 1.32 9.19
CA GLN A 520 22.23 0.42 8.52
C GLN A 520 23.66 0.63 9.03
N ARG A 521 24.25 -0.42 9.61
CA ARG A 521 25.61 -0.37 10.19
C ARG A 521 26.73 -0.15 9.17
N GLY A 522 26.51 -0.49 7.89
CA GLY A 522 27.50 -0.34 6.81
C GLY A 522 27.59 1.05 6.18
N HIS A 523 26.78 2.01 6.63
CA HIS A 523 26.77 3.38 6.10
C HIS A 523 26.91 4.41 7.24
N TYR A 524 27.23 5.65 6.85
CA TYR A 524 27.36 6.82 7.73
C TYR A 524 28.45 6.70 8.81
N LEU A 525 29.66 6.26 8.42
CA LEU A 525 30.77 6.01 9.35
C LEU A 525 31.26 7.29 10.04
N LYS A 526 31.42 8.39 9.31
CA LYS A 526 31.90 9.68 9.84
C LYS A 526 30.88 10.28 10.81
N THR A 527 29.59 10.17 10.51
CA THR A 527 28.51 10.57 11.43
C THR A 527 28.49 9.72 12.71
N ARG A 528 28.69 8.39 12.59
CA ARG A 528 28.78 7.49 13.76
C ARG A 528 29.97 7.83 14.64
N GLU A 529 31.12 8.08 14.04
CA GLU A 529 32.35 8.44 14.74
C GLU A 529 32.15 9.73 15.54
N LEU A 530 31.68 10.80 14.90
CA LEU A 530 31.37 12.08 15.56
C LEU A 530 30.38 11.93 16.73
N ILE A 531 29.28 11.19 16.55
CA ILE A 531 28.33 10.92 17.65
C ILE A 531 28.99 10.12 18.76
N SER A 532 29.84 9.14 18.42
CA SER A 532 30.54 8.31 19.41
C SER A 532 31.58 9.11 20.20
N GLU A 533 32.25 10.06 19.56
CA GLU A 533 33.23 10.98 20.14
C GLU A 533 32.57 11.93 21.14
N VAL A 534 31.50 12.61 20.73
CA VAL A 534 30.75 13.51 21.63
C VAL A 534 30.09 12.74 22.78
N VAL A 535 29.63 11.51 22.56
CA VAL A 535 29.13 10.63 23.64
C VAL A 535 30.28 10.06 24.50
N ARG A 536 31.52 9.98 23.99
CA ARG A 536 32.71 9.54 24.77
C ARG A 536 33.23 10.61 25.71
N MET A 537 33.09 11.90 25.37
CA MET A 537 33.34 13.03 26.27
C MET A 537 32.45 13.03 27.54
N ARG A 538 31.54 12.05 27.68
CA ARG A 538 30.74 11.76 28.87
C ARG A 538 31.46 10.88 29.93
N LYS A 539 32.65 10.35 29.63
CA LYS A 539 33.35 9.32 30.46
C LYS A 539 34.70 9.76 31.07
N VAL A 540 35.07 11.03 30.94
CA VAL A 540 36.23 11.66 31.60
C VAL A 540 35.71 12.73 32.54
#